data_AF-B9WGD0-F1
#
_entry.id   AF-B9WGD0-F1
#
_cell.length_a   1.000
_cell.length_b   1.000
_cell.length_c   1.000
_cell.angle_alpha   90.00
_cell.angle_beta   90.00
_cell.angle_gamma   90.00
#
_symmetry.space_group_name_H-M   'P 1'
#
loop_
_entity.id
_entity.type
_entity.pdbx_description
1 polymer ?
#
loop_
_entity_poly.entity_id
_entity_poly.type
_entity_poly.pdbx_seq_one_letter_code
_entity_poly.pdbx_strand_id
1 'polypeptide(L)'
;MAKAEFGTAKYQSKKLRAAGLQKLKFYCQLCSKQCRDSNGFKNHLSSPSHIKKVSEIHESGDSSKLIETYSNKFEDEFIKLLRINHGTKFINANKFYQEYIRERDHIHMNSTKWRSLTSFIKHLGKNGIVKVQTSDENNEEEEGFNLEIKLVDRMQTLNSYQTNSNISVLEDNDEMNDDKLLQKQIKRGQEMERDKDTEKPTLQQQVPISGPVKLTLKKKKVCATKKLVNAFDDSESE
;
A
#
# COMPACT_ATOMS: atom_id res chain seq x y z
N MET A 1 13.15 -31.82 -39.62
CA MET A 1 14.44 -31.12 -39.87
C MET A 1 15.41 -31.47 -38.75
N ALA A 2 16.64 -31.87 -39.09
CA ALA A 2 17.69 -32.18 -38.11
C ALA A 2 18.02 -30.95 -37.25
N LYS A 3 18.33 -31.17 -35.96
CA LYS A 3 18.85 -30.12 -35.07
C LYS A 3 20.23 -29.70 -35.57
N ALA A 4 20.50 -28.38 -35.59
CA ALA A 4 21.82 -27.88 -35.97
C ALA A 4 22.80 -28.16 -34.81
N GLU A 5 23.98 -28.66 -35.13
CA GLU A 5 25.03 -28.96 -34.15
C GLU A 5 25.59 -27.68 -33.51
N PHE A 6 25.99 -27.78 -32.24
CA PHE A 6 26.50 -26.65 -31.48
C PHE A 6 27.81 -26.14 -32.11
N GLY A 7 27.90 -24.83 -32.32
CA GLY A 7 29.09 -24.18 -32.92
C GLY A 7 29.04 -23.99 -34.44
N THR A 8 28.16 -24.66 -35.18
CA THR A 8 28.04 -24.49 -36.64
C THR A 8 27.45 -23.12 -37.02
N ALA A 9 27.82 -22.57 -38.18
CA ALA A 9 27.21 -21.35 -38.75
C ALA A 9 25.66 -21.44 -38.83
N LYS A 10 25.12 -22.64 -39.09
CA LYS A 10 23.68 -22.92 -39.08
C LYS A 10 23.06 -22.81 -37.68
N TYR A 11 23.79 -23.15 -36.63
CA TYR A 11 23.35 -22.99 -35.25
C TYR A 11 23.39 -21.51 -34.83
N GLN A 12 24.46 -20.79 -35.16
CA GLN A 12 24.58 -19.35 -34.89
C GLN A 12 23.51 -18.54 -35.63
N SER A 13 23.29 -18.80 -36.91
CA SER A 13 22.22 -18.15 -37.70
C SER A 13 20.82 -18.47 -37.16
N LYS A 14 20.58 -19.70 -36.67
CA LYS A 14 19.33 -20.07 -36.00
C LYS A 14 19.17 -19.33 -34.66
N LYS A 15 20.24 -19.18 -33.88
CA LYS A 15 20.25 -18.41 -32.63
C LYS A 15 20.01 -16.93 -32.86
N LEU A 16 20.64 -16.32 -33.85
CA LEU A 16 20.42 -14.92 -34.26
C LEU A 16 18.98 -14.68 -34.75
N ARG A 17 18.45 -15.58 -35.59
CA ARG A 17 17.05 -15.52 -36.03
C ARG A 17 16.07 -15.70 -34.88
N ALA A 18 16.40 -16.51 -33.89
CA ALA A 18 15.61 -16.61 -32.67
C ALA A 18 15.72 -15.34 -31.81
N ALA A 19 16.91 -14.73 -31.69
CA ALA A 19 17.12 -13.50 -30.92
C ALA A 19 16.28 -12.32 -31.43
N GLY A 20 16.13 -12.16 -32.75
CA GLY A 20 15.26 -11.13 -33.34
C GLY A 20 13.74 -11.40 -33.22
N LEU A 21 13.36 -12.51 -32.60
CA LEU A 21 11.97 -12.97 -32.47
C LEU A 21 11.45 -12.80 -31.03
N GLN A 22 11.57 -11.59 -30.51
CA GLN A 22 11.26 -11.24 -29.10
C GLN A 22 9.81 -10.81 -28.85
N LYS A 23 8.96 -10.67 -29.88
CA LYS A 23 7.52 -10.45 -29.66
C LYS A 23 6.87 -11.78 -29.27
N LEU A 24 6.78 -12.05 -27.97
CA LEU A 24 6.22 -13.25 -27.33
C LEU A 24 4.72 -13.48 -27.58
N LYS A 25 4.07 -12.61 -28.37
CA LYS A 25 2.67 -12.75 -28.79
C LYS A 25 2.37 -14.10 -29.49
N PHE A 26 3.35 -14.72 -30.12
CA PHE A 26 3.19 -15.95 -30.90
C PHE A 26 3.87 -17.18 -30.27
N TYR A 27 3.80 -17.33 -28.95
CA TYR A 27 4.34 -18.48 -28.22
C TYR A 27 3.26 -19.52 -27.90
N CYS A 28 3.55 -20.80 -28.09
CA CYS A 28 2.68 -21.90 -27.65
C CYS A 28 3.28 -22.58 -26.41
N GLN A 29 2.59 -22.50 -25.27
CA GLN A 29 3.01 -23.12 -24.01
C GLN A 29 3.01 -24.66 -24.08
N LEU A 30 1.96 -25.26 -24.66
CA LEU A 30 1.82 -26.72 -24.81
C LEU A 30 2.95 -27.36 -25.62
N CYS A 31 3.48 -26.61 -26.59
CA CYS A 31 4.55 -27.07 -27.47
C CYS A 31 5.91 -26.46 -27.15
N SER A 32 5.98 -25.56 -26.15
CA SER A 32 7.15 -24.73 -25.83
C SER A 32 7.82 -24.15 -27.09
N LYS A 33 7.01 -23.60 -27.99
CA LYS A 33 7.43 -23.21 -29.34
C LYS A 33 7.08 -21.76 -29.64
N GLN A 34 8.12 -20.96 -29.87
CA GLN A 34 7.97 -19.62 -30.43
C GLN A 34 7.72 -19.68 -31.93
N CYS A 35 6.62 -19.08 -32.38
CA CYS A 35 6.30 -18.85 -33.78
C CYS A 35 6.73 -17.44 -34.21
N ARG A 36 6.97 -17.26 -35.52
CA ARG A 36 7.56 -16.02 -36.06
C ARG A 36 6.54 -14.89 -36.20
N ASP A 37 5.34 -15.25 -36.59
CA ASP A 37 4.29 -14.36 -37.01
C ASP A 37 2.92 -14.96 -36.70
N SER A 38 1.87 -14.18 -36.90
CA SER A 38 0.48 -14.60 -36.69
C SER A 38 0.13 -15.82 -37.54
N ASN A 39 0.56 -15.85 -38.79
CA ASN A 39 0.28 -16.97 -39.70
C ASN A 39 1.04 -18.23 -39.28
N GLY A 40 2.31 -18.11 -38.88
CA GLY A 40 3.08 -19.22 -38.33
C GLY A 40 2.46 -19.80 -37.06
N PHE A 41 1.89 -18.97 -36.19
CA PHE A 41 1.17 -19.43 -35.01
C PHE A 41 -0.14 -20.14 -35.36
N LYS A 42 -0.94 -19.59 -36.29
CA LYS A 42 -2.16 -20.26 -36.78
C LYS A 42 -1.85 -21.63 -37.38
N ASN A 43 -0.83 -21.71 -38.24
CA ASN A 43 -0.40 -22.97 -38.83
C ASN A 43 0.17 -23.94 -37.79
N HIS A 44 0.76 -23.43 -36.72
CA HIS A 44 1.19 -24.27 -35.61
C HIS A 44 0.01 -24.89 -34.86
N LEU A 45 -1.05 -24.11 -34.59
CA LEU A 45 -2.26 -24.60 -33.94
C LEU A 45 -2.99 -25.64 -34.79
N SER A 46 -3.04 -25.46 -36.11
CA SER A 46 -3.63 -26.45 -37.04
C SER A 46 -2.71 -27.64 -37.35
N SER A 47 -1.46 -27.63 -36.86
CA SER A 47 -0.51 -28.71 -37.12
C SER A 47 -0.92 -29.98 -36.38
N PRO A 48 -0.80 -31.17 -37.00
CA PRO A 48 -1.17 -32.44 -36.36
C PRO A 48 -0.39 -32.70 -35.06
N SER A 49 0.84 -32.21 -34.94
CA SER A 49 1.63 -32.36 -33.71
C SER A 49 1.07 -31.55 -32.53
N HIS A 50 0.47 -30.39 -32.80
CA HIS A 50 -0.19 -29.61 -31.74
C HIS A 50 -1.53 -30.26 -31.37
N ILE A 51 -2.34 -30.59 -32.37
CA ILE A 51 -3.65 -31.23 -32.19
C ILE A 51 -3.49 -32.53 -31.41
N LYS A 52 -2.51 -33.37 -31.76
CA LYS A 52 -2.24 -34.63 -31.04
C LYS A 52 -1.99 -34.42 -29.55
N LYS A 53 -1.17 -33.43 -29.17
CA LYS A 53 -0.94 -33.11 -27.75
C LYS A 53 -2.21 -32.64 -27.04
N VAL A 54 -3.03 -31.85 -27.72
CA VAL A 54 -4.33 -31.40 -27.17
C VAL A 54 -5.26 -32.60 -26.97
N SER A 55 -5.33 -33.51 -27.95
CA SER A 55 -6.09 -34.75 -27.85
C SER A 55 -5.60 -35.64 -26.72
N GLU A 56 -4.29 -35.83 -26.56
CA GLU A 56 -3.70 -36.60 -25.46
C GLU A 56 -4.10 -36.04 -24.08
N ILE A 57 -4.05 -34.72 -23.91
CA ILE A 57 -4.46 -34.05 -22.67
C ILE A 57 -5.97 -34.18 -22.44
N HIS A 58 -6.76 -34.14 -23.51
CA HIS A 58 -8.20 -34.30 -23.44
C HIS A 58 -8.60 -35.74 -23.09
N GLU A 59 -7.96 -36.72 -23.70
CA GLU A 59 -8.15 -38.16 -23.44
C GLU A 59 -7.74 -38.53 -22.02
N SER A 60 -6.67 -37.93 -21.49
CA SER A 60 -6.23 -38.20 -20.12
C SER A 60 -7.10 -37.52 -19.05
N GLY A 61 -7.95 -36.56 -19.43
CA GLY A 61 -8.78 -35.79 -18.50
C GLY A 61 -7.98 -34.86 -17.58
N ASP A 62 -6.67 -34.70 -17.80
CA ASP A 62 -5.77 -33.93 -16.91
C ASP A 62 -5.67 -32.45 -17.28
N SER A 63 -6.55 -31.95 -18.16
CA SER A 63 -6.55 -30.55 -18.59
C SER A 63 -6.56 -29.57 -17.40
N SER A 64 -7.41 -29.82 -16.40
CA SER A 64 -7.49 -28.99 -15.19
C SER A 64 -6.18 -29.00 -14.40
N LYS A 65 -5.57 -30.18 -14.21
CA LYS A 65 -4.30 -30.33 -13.48
C LYS A 65 -3.15 -29.62 -14.21
N LEU A 66 -3.15 -29.64 -15.54
CA LEU A 66 -2.15 -28.94 -16.34
C LEU A 66 -2.27 -27.43 -16.16
N ILE A 67 -3.49 -26.89 -16.20
CA ILE A 67 -3.77 -25.47 -15.95
C ILE A 67 -3.35 -25.07 -14.54
N GLU A 68 -3.66 -25.90 -13.54
CA GLU A 68 -3.22 -25.70 -12.15
C GLU A 68 -1.70 -25.67 -12.04
N THR A 69 -1.01 -26.60 -12.69
CA THR A 69 0.46 -26.67 -12.70
C THR A 69 1.07 -25.41 -13.32
N TYR A 70 0.53 -24.92 -14.45
CA TYR A 70 1.00 -23.67 -15.05
C TYR A 70 0.67 -22.46 -14.19
N SER A 71 -0.49 -22.45 -13.54
CA SER A 71 -0.91 -21.36 -12.65
C SER A 71 0.00 -21.25 -11.43
N ASN A 72 0.35 -22.38 -10.80
CA ASN A 72 1.24 -22.42 -9.65
C ASN A 72 2.65 -21.96 -10.04
N LYS A 73 3.20 -22.48 -11.14
CA LYS A 73 4.51 -22.04 -11.64
C LYS A 73 4.53 -20.56 -12.00
N PHE A 74 3.47 -20.05 -12.61
CA PHE A 74 3.34 -18.63 -12.92
C PHE A 74 3.34 -17.77 -11.65
N GLU A 75 2.58 -18.17 -10.63
CA GLU A 75 2.52 -17.46 -9.35
C GLU A 75 3.90 -17.44 -8.66
N ASP A 76 4.58 -18.59 -8.59
CA ASP A 76 5.90 -18.72 -7.99
C ASP A 76 6.95 -17.85 -8.70
N GLU A 77 7.01 -17.90 -10.03
CA GLU A 77 7.95 -17.10 -10.81
C GLU A 77 7.65 -15.61 -10.73
N PHE A 78 6.37 -15.22 -10.78
CA PHE A 78 5.94 -13.83 -10.65
C PHE A 78 6.35 -13.25 -9.30
N ILE A 79 6.11 -13.97 -8.21
CA ILE A 79 6.51 -13.57 -6.85
C ILE A 79 8.03 -13.53 -6.71
N LYS A 80 8.74 -14.51 -7.28
CA LYS A 80 10.21 -14.55 -7.27
C LYS A 80 10.81 -13.34 -7.98
N LEU A 81 10.28 -12.97 -9.15
CA LEU A 81 10.75 -11.82 -9.91
C LEU A 81 10.41 -10.51 -9.20
N LEU A 82 9.24 -10.43 -8.56
CA LEU A 82 8.83 -9.27 -7.77
C LEU A 82 9.75 -9.07 -6.56
N ARG A 83 10.11 -10.18 -5.88
CA ARG A 83 11.09 -10.20 -4.78
C ARG A 83 12.46 -9.69 -5.20
N ILE A 84 12.96 -10.13 -6.35
CA ILE A 84 14.32 -9.79 -6.83
C ILE A 84 14.40 -8.34 -7.31
N ASN A 85 13.42 -7.87 -8.08
CA ASN A 85 13.54 -6.59 -8.79
C ASN A 85 13.00 -5.40 -7.98
N HIS A 86 11.90 -5.56 -7.25
CA HIS A 86 11.18 -4.44 -6.62
C HIS A 86 11.09 -4.56 -5.10
N GLY A 87 11.11 -5.77 -4.55
CA GLY A 87 11.05 -6.02 -3.11
C GLY A 87 9.82 -5.35 -2.48
N THR A 88 10.03 -4.35 -1.62
CA THR A 88 8.99 -3.66 -0.84
C THR A 88 8.52 -2.34 -1.45
N LYS A 89 8.92 -2.01 -2.68
CA LYS A 89 8.49 -0.79 -3.39
C LYS A 89 7.13 -1.02 -4.09
N PHE A 90 6.30 0.03 -4.13
CA PHE A 90 5.10 0.03 -4.96
C PHE A 90 5.46 0.15 -6.44
N ILE A 91 4.85 -0.69 -7.27
CA ILE A 91 4.98 -0.62 -8.72
C ILE A 91 3.65 -0.89 -9.40
N ASN A 92 3.38 -0.16 -10.49
CA ASN A 92 2.26 -0.44 -11.38
C ASN A 92 2.36 -1.88 -11.93
N ALA A 93 1.32 -2.66 -11.73
CA ALA A 93 1.34 -4.08 -12.02
C ALA A 93 1.38 -4.38 -13.53
N ASN A 94 0.81 -3.53 -14.39
CA ASN A 94 0.91 -3.70 -15.84
C ASN A 94 2.35 -3.51 -16.32
N LYS A 95 3.03 -2.49 -15.79
CA LYS A 95 4.46 -2.27 -16.06
C LYS A 95 5.30 -3.46 -15.60
N PHE A 96 5.02 -3.99 -14.41
CA PHE A 96 5.70 -5.17 -13.90
C PHE A 96 5.41 -6.44 -14.72
N TYR A 97 4.17 -6.65 -15.15
CA TYR A 97 3.81 -7.79 -15.99
C TYR A 97 4.54 -7.74 -17.35
N GLN A 98 4.70 -6.55 -17.95
CA GLN A 98 5.48 -6.35 -19.17
C GLN A 98 6.97 -6.68 -18.98
N GLU A 99 7.53 -6.40 -17.79
CA GLU A 99 8.88 -6.79 -17.43
C GLU A 99 9.01 -8.31 -17.27
N TYR A 100 8.02 -8.95 -16.63
CA TYR A 100 7.95 -10.39 -16.47
C TYR A 100 7.93 -11.12 -17.83
N ILE A 101 7.04 -10.73 -18.74
CA ILE A 101 6.94 -11.36 -20.07
C ILE A 101 8.06 -10.95 -21.02
N ARG A 102 9.16 -10.36 -20.56
CA ARG A 102 10.33 -10.06 -21.42
C ARG A 102 11.13 -11.33 -21.70
N GLU A 103 11.22 -12.23 -20.71
CA GLU A 103 11.91 -13.51 -20.86
C GLU A 103 10.99 -14.54 -21.52
N ARG A 104 11.57 -15.42 -22.34
CA ARG A 104 10.77 -16.36 -23.14
C ARG A 104 10.34 -17.61 -22.39
N ASP A 105 11.11 -17.98 -21.37
CA ASP A 105 10.88 -19.21 -20.62
C ASP A 105 9.79 -19.04 -19.57
N HIS A 106 9.38 -17.80 -19.28
CA HIS A 106 8.28 -17.49 -18.38
C HIS A 106 6.92 -17.90 -18.96
N ILE A 107 6.06 -18.38 -18.07
CA ILE A 107 4.71 -18.80 -18.42
C ILE A 107 3.86 -17.56 -18.70
N HIS A 108 3.19 -17.50 -19.84
CA HIS A 108 2.29 -16.39 -20.12
C HIS A 108 0.94 -16.55 -19.39
N MET A 109 0.32 -15.44 -18.96
CA MET A 109 -0.96 -15.44 -18.24
C MET A 109 -2.08 -16.20 -18.98
N ASN A 110 -2.10 -16.15 -20.31
CA ASN A 110 -3.05 -16.90 -21.15
C ASN A 110 -3.06 -18.43 -20.92
N SER A 111 -2.00 -18.98 -20.34
CA SER A 111 -1.87 -20.42 -20.03
C SER A 111 -2.26 -20.76 -18.58
N THR A 112 -2.81 -19.79 -17.84
CA THR A 112 -3.18 -19.93 -16.43
C THR A 112 -4.70 -19.82 -16.25
N LYS A 113 -5.17 -20.06 -15.01
CA LYS A 113 -6.58 -19.90 -14.63
C LYS A 113 -7.08 -18.45 -14.63
N TRP A 114 -6.20 -17.46 -14.73
CA TRP A 114 -6.57 -16.05 -14.62
C TRP A 114 -6.78 -15.40 -16.00
N ARG A 115 -8.00 -14.90 -16.23
CA ARG A 115 -8.39 -14.23 -17.49
C ARG A 115 -7.79 -12.82 -17.68
N SER A 116 -7.44 -12.14 -16.59
CA SER A 116 -6.91 -10.78 -16.61
C SER A 116 -5.92 -10.57 -15.48
N LEU A 117 -4.98 -9.64 -15.72
CA LEU A 117 -3.94 -9.29 -14.75
C LEU A 117 -4.56 -8.76 -13.45
N THR A 118 -5.59 -7.93 -13.56
CA THR A 118 -6.38 -7.42 -12.44
C THR A 118 -6.96 -8.56 -11.59
N SER A 119 -7.49 -9.62 -12.21
CA SER A 119 -8.02 -10.79 -11.51
C SER A 119 -6.93 -11.55 -10.75
N PHE A 120 -5.74 -11.66 -11.34
CA PHE A 120 -4.59 -12.30 -10.71
C PHE A 120 -4.09 -11.49 -9.50
N ILE A 121 -3.94 -10.18 -9.64
CA ILE A 121 -3.51 -9.29 -8.55
C ILE A 121 -4.50 -9.32 -7.39
N LYS A 122 -5.81 -9.29 -7.68
CA LYS A 122 -6.85 -9.45 -6.65
C LYS A 122 -6.73 -10.78 -5.91
N HIS A 123 -6.36 -11.86 -6.60
CA HIS A 123 -6.09 -13.16 -5.96
C HIS A 123 -4.86 -13.10 -5.05
N LEU A 124 -3.75 -12.48 -5.49
CA LEU A 124 -2.55 -12.29 -4.66
C LEU A 124 -2.82 -11.43 -3.41
N GLY A 125 -3.68 -10.41 -3.55
CA GLY A 125 -4.15 -9.59 -2.44
C GLY A 125 -4.98 -10.37 -1.43
N LYS A 126 -5.91 -11.23 -1.91
CA LYS A 126 -6.69 -12.13 -1.05
C LYS A 126 -5.82 -13.15 -0.31
N ASN A 127 -4.76 -13.63 -0.95
CA ASN A 127 -3.79 -14.54 -0.33
C ASN A 127 -2.85 -13.83 0.66
N GLY A 128 -2.88 -12.49 0.74
CA GLY A 128 -2.03 -11.70 1.62
C GLY A 128 -0.55 -11.67 1.22
N ILE A 129 -0.22 -12.09 0.00
CA ILE A 129 1.17 -12.11 -0.50
C ILE A 129 1.60 -10.71 -0.95
N VAL A 130 0.66 -9.95 -1.50
CA VAL A 130 0.90 -8.64 -2.10
C VAL A 130 -0.11 -7.64 -1.53
N LYS A 131 0.37 -6.47 -1.10
CA LYS A 131 -0.47 -5.31 -0.82
C LYS A 131 -0.83 -4.66 -2.14
N VAL A 132 -2.13 -4.54 -2.39
CA VAL A 132 -2.69 -3.93 -3.59
C VAL A 132 -3.20 -2.55 -3.19
N GLN A 133 -2.69 -1.52 -3.85
CA GLN A 133 -3.18 -0.15 -3.74
C GLN A 133 -3.79 0.25 -5.08
N THR A 134 -5.00 0.78 -5.04
CA THR A 134 -5.61 1.43 -6.20
C THR A 134 -5.15 2.88 -6.14
N SER A 135 -4.37 3.33 -7.11
CA SER A 135 -3.98 4.75 -7.21
C SER A 135 -5.18 5.55 -7.73
N ASP A 136 -5.86 6.22 -6.81
CA ASP A 136 -6.73 7.40 -6.91
C ASP A 136 -7.69 7.54 -8.11
N GLU A 137 -8.97 7.22 -7.86
CA GLU A 137 -10.18 8.08 -7.92
C GLU A 137 -10.42 9.14 -9.03
N ASN A 138 -9.56 9.35 -10.04
CA ASN A 138 -9.75 10.47 -11.00
C ASN A 138 -9.88 10.09 -12.48
N ASN A 139 -9.98 8.81 -12.83
CA ASN A 139 -10.33 8.38 -14.19
C ASN A 139 -11.18 7.11 -14.14
N GLU A 140 -12.50 7.28 -14.06
CA GLU A 140 -13.50 6.20 -14.12
C GLU A 140 -13.37 5.33 -15.38
N GLU A 141 -12.66 5.80 -16.41
CA GLU A 141 -12.47 5.09 -17.68
C GLU A 141 -11.33 4.04 -17.65
N GLU A 142 -10.41 4.06 -16.67
CA GLU A 142 -9.23 3.16 -16.62
C GLU A 142 -9.12 2.34 -15.32
N GLU A 143 -10.26 1.99 -14.72
CA GLU A 143 -10.42 1.31 -13.42
C GLU A 143 -9.66 -0.04 -13.27
N GLY A 144 -9.15 -0.62 -14.37
CA GLY A 144 -8.46 -1.91 -14.40
C GLY A 144 -6.94 -1.88 -14.56
N PHE A 145 -6.36 -0.76 -14.99
CA PHE A 145 -4.96 -0.71 -15.48
C PHE A 145 -3.95 -0.12 -14.49
N ASN A 146 -4.41 0.67 -13.50
CA ASN A 146 -3.55 1.36 -12.54
C ASN A 146 -3.62 0.72 -11.15
N LEU A 147 -3.42 -0.60 -11.08
CA LEU A 147 -3.18 -1.27 -9.81
C LEU A 147 -1.70 -1.21 -9.45
N GLU A 148 -1.40 -0.71 -8.26
CA GLU A 148 -0.06 -0.77 -7.70
C GLU A 148 0.08 -1.97 -6.75
N ILE A 149 1.19 -2.68 -6.89
CA ILE A 149 1.49 -3.86 -6.11
C ILE A 149 2.77 -3.64 -5.30
N LYS A 150 2.76 -4.15 -4.07
CA LYS A 150 3.93 -4.21 -3.19
C LYS A 150 3.98 -5.59 -2.54
N LEU A 151 5.14 -6.23 -2.54
CA LEU A 151 5.31 -7.50 -1.83
C LEU A 151 5.19 -7.28 -0.32
N VAL A 152 4.44 -8.17 0.34
CA VAL A 152 4.36 -8.24 1.79
C VAL A 152 5.48 -9.15 2.29
N ASP A 153 6.44 -8.58 3.02
CA ASP A 153 7.42 -9.37 3.76
C ASP A 153 6.82 -9.78 5.12
N ARG A 154 6.83 -11.08 5.42
CA ARG A 154 6.29 -11.64 6.66
C ARG A 154 7.01 -11.06 7.89
N MET A 155 8.32 -10.81 7.79
CA MET A 155 9.10 -10.17 8.84
C MET A 155 8.69 -8.71 9.03
N GLN A 156 8.56 -7.97 7.94
CA GLN A 156 8.16 -6.56 7.99
C GLN A 156 6.74 -6.38 8.53
N THR A 157 5.81 -7.30 8.23
CA THR A 157 4.48 -7.26 8.82
C THR A 157 4.53 -7.39 10.34
N LEU A 158 5.25 -8.37 10.87
CA LEU A 158 5.37 -8.58 12.32
C LEU A 158 5.98 -7.36 13.01
N ASN A 159 7.05 -6.79 12.43
CA ASN A 159 7.66 -5.57 12.95
C ASN A 159 6.68 -4.39 12.91
N SER A 160 5.93 -4.21 11.81
CA SER A 160 4.93 -3.12 11.75
C SER A 160 3.79 -3.29 12.75
N TYR A 161 3.36 -4.52 13.03
CA TYR A 161 2.37 -4.78 14.08
C TYR A 161 2.94 -4.48 15.46
N GLN A 162 4.18 -4.89 15.76
CA GLN A 162 4.85 -4.58 17.02
C GLN A 162 5.08 -3.08 17.21
N THR A 163 5.50 -2.37 16.16
CA THR A 163 5.67 -0.91 16.19
C THR A 163 4.34 -0.22 16.43
N ASN A 164 3.28 -0.57 15.68
CA ASN A 164 1.96 0.03 15.85
C ASN A 164 1.35 -0.28 17.22
N SER A 165 1.53 -1.50 17.74
CA SER A 165 1.07 -1.83 19.10
C SER A 165 1.84 -1.08 20.18
N ASN A 166 3.15 -0.89 20.01
CA ASN A 166 3.92 -0.08 20.95
C ASN A 166 3.51 1.39 20.87
N ILE A 167 3.24 1.91 19.67
CA ILE A 167 2.74 3.27 19.49
C ILE A 167 1.38 3.44 20.16
N SER A 168 0.41 2.55 19.90
CA SER A 168 -0.91 2.64 20.55
C SER A 168 -0.81 2.54 22.07
N VAL A 169 0.05 1.66 22.58
CA VAL A 169 0.30 1.57 24.03
C VAL A 169 0.93 2.86 24.57
N LEU A 170 1.84 3.50 23.85
CA LEU A 170 2.42 4.78 24.26
C LEU A 170 1.39 5.91 24.23
N GLU A 171 0.56 5.98 23.18
CA GLU A 171 -0.54 6.94 23.04
C GLU A 171 -1.55 6.78 24.20
N ASP A 172 -1.95 5.55 24.53
CA ASP A 172 -2.84 5.27 25.67
C ASP A 172 -2.21 5.73 27.01
N ASN A 173 -0.89 5.58 27.19
CA ASN A 173 -0.20 6.05 28.40
C ASN A 173 -0.11 7.58 28.47
N ASP A 174 0.10 8.26 27.34
CA ASP A 174 0.14 9.72 27.26
C ASP A 174 -1.25 10.32 27.50
N GLU A 175 -2.31 9.75 26.92
CA GLU A 175 -3.70 10.15 27.19
C GLU A 175 -4.06 10.02 28.69
N MET A 176 -3.63 8.92 29.34
CA MET A 176 -3.82 8.74 30.78
C MET A 176 -3.09 9.80 31.63
N ASN A 177 -1.91 10.23 31.20
CA ASN A 177 -1.15 11.27 31.88
C ASN A 177 -1.82 12.64 31.72
N ASP A 178 -2.32 12.95 30.53
CA ASP A 178 -3.03 14.19 30.22
C ASP A 178 -4.34 14.31 31.00
N ASP A 179 -5.13 13.24 31.09
CA ASP A 179 -6.36 13.18 31.89
C ASP A 179 -6.08 13.47 33.37
N LYS A 180 -4.98 12.93 33.89
CA LYS A 180 -4.57 13.15 35.29
C LYS A 180 -4.15 14.61 35.53
N LEU A 181 -3.47 15.24 34.57
CA LEU A 181 -3.11 16.65 34.63
C LEU A 181 -4.37 17.54 34.61
N LEU A 182 -5.31 17.23 33.72
CA LEU A 182 -6.58 17.95 33.59
C LEU A 182 -7.41 17.87 34.87
N GLN A 183 -7.54 16.67 35.47
CA GLN A 183 -8.24 16.49 36.74
C GLN A 183 -7.63 17.32 37.88
N LYS A 184 -6.30 17.41 37.95
CA LYS A 184 -5.61 18.26 38.95
C LYS A 184 -5.96 19.74 38.75
N GLN A 185 -5.99 20.21 37.51
CA GLN A 185 -6.35 21.60 37.19
C GLN A 185 -7.82 21.91 37.55
N ILE A 186 -8.75 21.01 37.21
CA ILE A 186 -10.18 21.15 37.57
C ILE A 186 -10.34 21.21 39.09
N LYS A 187 -9.68 20.31 39.83
CA LYS A 187 -9.74 20.29 41.29
C LYS A 187 -9.23 21.59 41.92
N ARG A 188 -8.07 22.09 41.45
CA ARG A 188 -7.50 23.37 41.90
C ARG A 188 -8.42 24.55 41.59
N GLY A 189 -9.07 24.54 40.42
CA GLY A 189 -10.09 25.54 40.06
C GLY A 189 -11.30 25.53 40.99
N GLN A 190 -11.83 24.34 41.30
CA GLN A 190 -12.96 24.17 42.22
C GLN A 190 -12.65 24.56 43.67
N GLU A 191 -11.40 24.38 44.13
CA GLU A 191 -10.97 24.83 45.45
C GLU A 191 -10.90 26.37 45.50
N MET A 192 -10.32 27.01 44.48
CA MET A 192 -10.29 28.49 44.39
C MET A 192 -11.67 29.14 44.25
N GLU A 193 -12.64 28.45 43.64
CA GLU A 193 -14.02 28.92 43.53
C GLU A 193 -14.76 28.81 44.87
N ARG A 194 -14.56 27.69 45.60
CA ARG A 194 -15.10 27.51 46.96
C ARG A 194 -14.59 28.57 47.94
N ASP A 195 -13.32 28.96 47.82
CA ASP A 195 -12.75 30.03 48.65
C ASP A 195 -13.31 31.42 48.30
N LYS A 196 -13.71 31.65 47.04
CA LYS A 196 -14.33 32.92 46.60
C LYS A 196 -15.78 33.08 47.06
N ASP A 197 -16.55 32.01 47.17
CA ASP A 197 -17.94 32.07 47.64
C ASP A 197 -18.08 32.36 49.15
N THR A 198 -16.97 32.30 49.89
CA THR A 198 -16.94 32.58 51.33
C THR A 198 -16.79 34.09 51.65
N GLU A 199 -16.38 34.93 50.69
CA GLU A 199 -16.34 36.40 50.84
C GLU A 199 -17.49 37.07 50.05
N LYS A 200 -18.65 37.26 50.71
CA LYS A 200 -19.77 38.05 50.14
C LYS A 200 -19.40 39.55 50.06
N PRO A 201 -19.48 40.22 48.90
CA PRO A 201 -19.41 41.68 48.84
C PRO A 201 -20.79 42.30 49.05
N THR A 202 -20.91 43.14 50.07
CA THR A 202 -22.09 43.97 50.37
C THR A 202 -22.34 44.99 49.25
N LEU A 203 -23.50 44.92 48.60
CA LEU A 203 -23.96 45.90 47.61
C LEU A 203 -24.35 47.23 48.30
N GLN A 204 -23.68 48.33 47.97
CA GLN A 204 -24.09 49.69 48.31
C GLN A 204 -24.87 50.34 47.16
N GLN A 205 -26.06 50.82 47.48
CA GLN A 205 -27.05 51.47 46.62
C GLN A 205 -26.65 52.92 46.31
N GLN A 206 -26.73 53.35 45.04
CA GLN A 206 -26.43 54.71 44.60
C GLN A 206 -27.71 55.56 44.52
N VAL A 207 -27.68 56.76 45.13
CA VAL A 207 -28.70 57.83 44.98
C VAL A 207 -28.27 58.80 43.86
N PRO A 208 -29.21 59.36 43.06
CA PRO A 208 -28.87 60.16 41.90
C PRO A 208 -28.58 61.63 42.29
N ILE A 209 -27.51 62.21 41.73
CA ILE A 209 -27.26 63.65 41.79
C ILE A 209 -27.18 64.20 40.36
N SER A 210 -28.10 65.14 40.11
CA SER A 210 -28.22 65.99 38.92
C SER A 210 -27.24 67.16 39.00
N GLY A 211 -26.49 67.40 37.92
CA GLY A 211 -25.62 68.55 37.71
C GLY A 211 -24.41 68.22 36.81
N PRO A 212 -23.94 69.14 35.94
CA PRO A 212 -22.85 68.85 35.01
C PRO A 212 -21.54 68.60 35.76
N VAL A 213 -21.01 67.38 35.65
CA VAL A 213 -19.76 66.94 36.27
C VAL A 213 -18.57 67.56 35.55
N LYS A 214 -17.83 68.43 36.25
CA LYS A 214 -16.52 68.95 35.81
C LYS A 214 -15.48 67.82 35.88
N LEU A 215 -15.09 67.29 34.73
CA LEU A 215 -13.98 66.34 34.59
C LEU A 215 -12.64 67.07 34.80
N THR A 216 -11.99 66.83 35.95
CA THR A 216 -10.58 67.18 36.15
C THR A 216 -9.76 65.90 36.16
N LEU A 217 -8.93 65.71 35.13
CA LEU A 217 -8.01 64.59 35.00
C LEU A 217 -6.85 64.75 35.99
N LYS A 218 -6.95 64.14 37.16
CA LYS A 218 -5.80 63.91 38.04
C LYS A 218 -5.16 62.56 37.69
N LYS A 219 -3.89 62.58 37.27
CA LYS A 219 -3.07 61.37 37.09
C LYS A 219 -3.01 60.61 38.41
N LYS A 220 -3.58 59.40 38.44
CA LYS A 220 -3.49 58.47 39.57
C LYS A 220 -2.08 57.85 39.56
N LYS A 221 -1.34 57.96 40.67
CA LYS A 221 -0.13 57.16 40.89
C LYS A 221 -0.52 55.68 40.82
N VAL A 222 0.22 54.92 40.01
CA VAL A 222 0.07 53.46 39.89
C VAL A 222 0.33 52.84 41.26
N CYS A 223 -0.71 52.23 41.84
CA CYS A 223 -0.55 51.33 42.97
C CYS A 223 -0.15 49.96 42.40
N ALA A 224 0.84 49.31 43.04
CA ALA A 224 1.48 48.09 42.57
C ALA A 224 0.47 47.02 42.13
N THR A 225 0.62 46.54 40.90
CA THR A 225 -0.10 45.37 40.40
C THR A 225 0.38 44.13 41.16
N LYS A 226 -0.55 43.37 41.76
CA LYS A 226 -0.24 42.03 42.27
C LYS A 226 0.27 41.19 41.08
N LYS A 227 1.44 40.58 41.22
CA LYS A 227 2.00 39.64 40.24
C LYS A 227 1.01 38.49 40.05
N LEU A 228 0.59 38.25 38.81
CA LEU A 228 -0.07 37.01 38.43
C LEU A 228 0.97 35.90 38.55
N VAL A 229 0.72 34.93 39.42
CA VAL A 229 1.52 33.71 39.51
C VAL A 229 1.11 32.82 38.34
N ASN A 230 2.07 32.43 37.51
CA ASN A 230 1.83 31.47 36.42
C ASN A 230 1.44 30.13 37.03
N ALA A 231 0.36 29.54 36.52
CA ALA A 231 -0.17 28.26 37.00
C ALA A 231 0.74 27.03 36.72
N PHE A 232 1.94 27.26 36.16
CA PHE A 232 2.91 26.23 35.76
C PHE A 232 4.23 26.30 36.55
N ASP A 233 4.39 27.25 37.47
CA ASP A 233 5.62 27.40 38.25
C ASP A 233 5.44 26.66 39.59
N ASP A 234 5.59 25.33 39.57
CA ASP A 234 5.75 24.51 40.78
C ASP A 234 7.20 24.58 41.23
N SER A 235 7.49 25.50 42.14
CA SER A 235 8.68 25.42 42.99
C SER A 235 8.43 24.44 44.14
N GLU A 236 8.48 23.14 43.85
CA GLU A 236 8.69 22.10 44.85
C GLU A 236 10.19 21.82 44.93
N SER A 237 10.87 22.55 45.81
CA SER A 237 12.14 22.14 46.40
C SER A 237 11.90 21.84 47.88
N GLU A 238 11.74 20.56 48.20
CA GLU A 238 12.25 19.89 49.41
C GLU A 238 12.22 18.38 49.23
#